data_AF-A0A380CC57-F1
#
_entry.id   AF-A0A380CC57-F1
#
_cell.length_a   1.000
_cell.length_b   1.000
_cell.length_c   1.000
_cell.angle_alpha   90.00
_cell.angle_beta   90.00
_cell.angle_gamma   90.00
#
_symmetry.space_group_name_H-M   'P 1'
#
loop_
_entity.id
_entity.type
_entity.pdbx_description
1 polymer ?
#
loop_
_entity_poly.entity_id
_entity_poly.type
_entity_poly.pdbx_seq_one_letter_code
_entity_poly.pdbx_strand_id
1 'polypeptide(L)'
;MFLRIVINTLTALLIFPVVISYKEWGNILSGNYQYYDTTYGSAGEYISKTILHPMAYPLVPVLFLLFILMPFHFIKNYYKHKGSELSFLKKWLIFSLLIVICGILWGMVSNLWQTVWYHNLVYLVYISGFSLFFTALLHFTADKVKEKPVAR
;
A
#
# COMPACT_ATOMS: atom_id res chain seq x y z
N MET A 1 5.02 -19.01 -7.38
CA MET A 1 4.38 -18.08 -8.35
C MET A 1 2.91 -17.76 -8.05
N PHE A 2 1.92 -18.63 -8.29
CA PHE A 2 0.48 -18.29 -8.16
C PHE A 2 0.08 -17.69 -6.79
N LEU A 3 0.45 -18.36 -5.68
CA LEU A 3 0.11 -17.88 -4.33
C LEU A 3 0.68 -16.48 -4.02
N ARG A 4 1.83 -16.11 -4.60
CA ARG A 4 2.42 -14.78 -4.42
C ARG A 4 1.64 -13.70 -5.16
N ILE A 5 1.14 -14.03 -6.35
CA ILE A 5 0.25 -13.15 -7.14
C ILE A 5 -1.04 -12.92 -6.35
N VAL A 6 -1.62 -13.97 -5.78
CA VAL A 6 -2.81 -13.89 -4.92
C VAL A 6 -2.53 -13.00 -3.71
N ILE A 7 -1.42 -13.23 -2.99
CA ILE A 7 -1.06 -12.39 -1.82
C ILE A 7 -0.91 -10.92 -2.21
N ASN A 8 -0.19 -10.61 -3.30
CA ASN A 8 -0.03 -9.23 -3.75
C ASN A 8 -1.37 -8.60 -4.16
N THR A 9 -2.23 -9.37 -4.83
CA THR A 9 -3.56 -8.91 -5.25
C THR A 9 -4.46 -8.63 -4.05
N LEU A 10 -4.48 -9.52 -3.05
CA LEU A 10 -5.22 -9.30 -1.80
C LEU A 10 -4.63 -8.13 -0.99
N THR A 11 -3.31 -8.01 -0.98
CA THR A 11 -2.60 -6.90 -0.32
C THR A 11 -3.01 -5.56 -0.94
N ALA A 12 -3.10 -5.49 -2.26
CA ALA A 12 -3.51 -4.27 -2.95
C ALA A 12 -5.02 -4.01 -2.86
N LEU A 13 -5.87 -5.00 -3.11
CA LEU A 13 -7.31 -4.78 -3.25
C LEU A 13 -8.09 -4.79 -1.94
N LEU A 14 -7.52 -5.36 -0.86
CA LEU A 14 -8.18 -5.46 0.45
C LEU A 14 -7.38 -4.78 1.54
N ILE A 15 -6.12 -5.15 1.73
CA ILE A 15 -5.33 -4.65 2.88
C ILE A 15 -5.01 -3.17 2.72
N PHE A 16 -4.61 -2.74 1.53
CA PHE A 16 -4.27 -1.35 1.26
C PHE A 16 -5.43 -0.36 1.51
N PRO A 17 -6.65 -0.57 0.97
CA PRO A 17 -7.81 0.28 1.29
C PRO A 17 -8.09 0.38 2.78
N VAL A 18 -7.99 -0.74 3.49
CA VAL A 18 -8.25 -0.84 4.93
C VAL A 18 -7.19 -0.10 5.75
N VAL A 19 -5.91 -0.16 5.36
CA VAL A 19 -4.82 0.54 6.06
C VAL A 19 -4.91 2.05 5.87
N ILE A 20 -5.18 2.53 4.66
CA ILE A 20 -5.25 3.97 4.40
C ILE A 20 -6.52 4.61 4.96
N SER A 21 -7.58 3.83 5.19
CA SER A 21 -8.83 4.30 5.80
C SER A 21 -8.75 4.47 7.33
N TYR A 22 -7.56 4.43 7.94
CA TYR A 22 -7.37 4.43 9.40
C TYR A 22 -8.12 5.56 10.15
N LYS A 23 -8.31 6.73 9.50
CA LYS A 23 -9.06 7.87 10.08
C LYS A 23 -10.54 7.55 10.32
N GLU A 24 -11.11 6.66 9.52
CA GLU A 24 -12.52 6.28 9.53
C GLU A 24 -12.82 5.14 10.51
N TRP A 25 -11.79 4.46 11.03
CA TRP A 25 -11.97 3.27 11.87
C TRP A 25 -12.68 3.58 13.19
N GLY A 26 -12.43 4.75 13.80
CA GLY A 26 -13.11 5.15 15.03
C GLY A 26 -14.63 5.23 14.84
N ASN A 27 -15.06 5.84 13.73
CA ASN A 27 -16.47 5.95 13.34
C ASN A 27 -17.09 4.59 13.01
N ILE A 28 -16.38 3.76 12.25
CA ILE A 28 -16.85 2.42 11.89
C ILE A 28 -17.00 1.52 13.13
N LEU A 29 -16.02 1.51 14.03
CA LEU A 29 -16.01 0.65 15.22
C LEU A 29 -16.98 1.11 16.31
N SER A 30 -17.22 2.42 16.43
CA SER A 30 -18.21 2.98 17.37
C SER A 30 -19.64 2.91 16.86
N GLY A 31 -19.86 2.51 15.60
CA GLY A 31 -21.16 2.58 14.95
C GLY A 31 -21.62 4.01 14.65
N ASN A 32 -20.74 5.00 14.78
CA ASN A 32 -21.01 6.38 14.45
C ASN A 32 -20.72 6.66 12.97
N TYR A 33 -21.73 6.49 12.11
CA TYR A 33 -21.59 6.68 10.67
C TYR A 33 -21.76 8.13 10.22
N GLN A 34 -21.14 9.06 10.95
CA GLN A 34 -21.16 10.49 10.62
C GLN A 34 -19.88 10.89 9.88
N TYR A 35 -20.04 11.59 8.76
CA TYR A 35 -18.96 12.17 7.98
C TYR A 35 -19.30 13.62 7.64
N TYR A 36 -18.52 14.57 8.18
CA TYR A 36 -18.89 15.99 8.18
C TYR A 36 -20.32 16.19 8.70
N ASP A 37 -21.19 16.81 7.90
CA ASP A 37 -22.57 17.13 8.25
C ASP A 37 -23.57 16.04 7.82
N THR A 38 -23.09 14.91 7.32
CA THR A 38 -23.94 13.81 6.82
C THR A 38 -23.84 12.58 7.71
N THR A 39 -24.99 12.01 8.08
CA THR A 39 -25.07 10.73 8.79
C THR A 39 -25.61 9.65 7.85
N TYR A 40 -24.89 8.54 7.72
CA TYR A 40 -25.27 7.43 6.85
C TYR A 40 -26.04 6.35 7.61
N GLY A 41 -26.97 5.67 6.94
CA GLY A 41 -27.87 4.71 7.58
C GLY A 41 -27.24 3.34 7.86
N SER A 42 -26.08 3.05 7.26
CA SER A 42 -25.39 1.77 7.44
C SER A 42 -23.87 1.88 7.28
N ALA A 43 -23.14 0.92 7.86
CA ALA A 43 -21.70 0.81 7.68
C ALA A 43 -21.30 0.66 6.20
N GLY A 44 -22.08 -0.07 5.41
CA GLY A 44 -21.80 -0.29 3.99
C GLY A 44 -21.91 1.00 3.19
N GLU A 45 -22.92 1.81 3.46
CA GLU A 45 -23.09 3.12 2.84
C GLU A 45 -21.98 4.08 3.25
N TYR A 46 -21.63 4.11 4.54
CA TYR A 46 -20.51 4.88 5.07
C TYR A 46 -19.21 4.54 4.35
N ILE A 47 -18.81 3.26 4.36
CA ILE A 47 -17.58 2.77 3.73
C ILE A 47 -17.56 3.09 2.24
N SER A 48 -18.68 2.91 1.54
CA SER A 48 -18.78 3.21 0.11
C SER A 48 -18.48 4.69 -0.18
N LYS A 49 -19.05 5.60 0.62
CA LYS A 49 -18.95 7.05 0.41
C LYS A 49 -17.68 7.69 0.97
N THR A 50 -17.15 7.18 2.08
CA THR A 50 -15.99 7.78 2.77
C THR A 50 -14.67 7.10 2.43
N ILE A 51 -14.70 5.83 2.00
CA ILE A 51 -13.49 5.06 1.68
C ILE A 51 -13.41 4.71 0.20
N LEU A 52 -14.39 3.98 -0.34
CA LEU A 52 -14.29 3.41 -1.69
C LEU A 52 -14.37 4.47 -2.79
N HIS A 53 -15.35 5.38 -2.70
CA HIS A 53 -15.55 6.42 -3.71
C HIS A 53 -14.40 7.44 -3.74
N PRO A 54 -13.92 8.01 -2.61
CA PRO A 54 -12.78 8.93 -2.62
C PRO A 54 -11.47 8.28 -3.06
N MET A 55 -11.30 6.98 -2.79
CA MET A 55 -10.18 6.19 -3.29
C MET A 55 -10.29 5.87 -4.80
N ALA A 56 -11.40 6.20 -5.45
CA ALA A 56 -11.71 5.74 -6.80
C ALA A 56 -11.55 4.21 -6.93
N TYR A 57 -12.05 3.44 -5.95
CA TYR A 57 -11.91 1.98 -5.95
C TYR A 57 -12.50 1.37 -7.23
N PRO A 58 -11.79 0.45 -7.92
CA PRO A 58 -10.52 -0.18 -7.56
C PRO A 58 -9.26 0.46 -8.17
N LEU A 59 -9.36 1.64 -8.81
CA LEU A 59 -8.26 2.24 -9.57
C LEU A 59 -7.00 2.48 -8.74
N VAL A 60 -7.09 3.19 -7.62
CA VAL A 60 -5.89 3.48 -6.78
C VAL A 60 -5.26 2.20 -6.22
N PRO A 61 -6.03 1.21 -5.70
CA PRO A 61 -5.49 -0.12 -5.39
C PRO A 61 -4.75 -0.81 -6.52
N VAL A 62 -5.28 -0.75 -7.75
CA VAL A 62 -4.62 -1.30 -8.94
C VAL A 62 -3.33 -0.56 -9.25
N LEU A 63 -3.31 0.77 -9.13
CA LEU A 63 -2.08 1.56 -9.28
C LEU A 63 -1.04 1.18 -8.22
N PHE A 64 -1.44 0.96 -6.97
CA PHE A 64 -0.55 0.48 -5.92
C PHE A 64 0.03 -0.90 -6.25
N LEU A 65 -0.77 -1.82 -6.79
CA LEU A 65 -0.31 -3.12 -7.25
C LEU A 65 0.75 -2.98 -8.36
N LEU A 66 0.46 -2.16 -9.39
CA LEU A 66 1.28 -2.03 -10.59
C LEU A 66 2.56 -1.23 -10.37
N PHE A 67 2.53 -0.18 -9.56
CA PHE A 67 3.67 0.74 -9.40
C PHE A 67 4.46 0.52 -8.11
N ILE A 68 3.91 -0.19 -7.12
CA ILE A 68 4.62 -0.50 -5.87
C ILE A 68 4.88 -2.00 -5.73
N LEU A 69 3.83 -2.81 -5.61
CA LEU A 69 3.99 -4.24 -5.28
C LEU A 69 4.69 -5.04 -6.38
N MET A 70 4.33 -4.79 -7.64
CA MET A 70 4.91 -5.50 -8.79
C MET A 70 6.40 -5.15 -9.00
N PRO A 71 6.82 -3.87 -9.05
CA PRO A 71 8.24 -3.50 -9.14
C PRO A 71 9.04 -4.02 -7.95
N PHE A 72 8.49 -3.92 -6.73
CA PHE A 72 9.14 -4.49 -5.54
C PHE A 72 9.39 -6.00 -5.68
N HIS A 73 8.41 -6.73 -6.22
CA HIS A 73 8.53 -8.16 -6.48
C HIS A 73 9.61 -8.47 -7.54
N PHE A 74 9.65 -7.72 -8.64
CA PHE A 74 10.67 -7.89 -9.68
C PHE A 74 12.08 -7.62 -9.18
N ILE A 75 12.28 -6.56 -8.40
CA ILE A 75 13.58 -6.25 -7.80
C ILE A 75 14.02 -7.42 -6.90
N LYS A 76 13.14 -7.93 -6.05
CA LYS A 76 13.46 -9.08 -5.19
C LYS A 76 13.83 -10.34 -5.97
N ASN A 77 13.09 -10.65 -7.02
CA ASN A 77 13.39 -11.82 -7.86
C ASN A 77 14.72 -11.66 -8.59
N TYR A 78 15.05 -10.45 -9.06
CA TYR A 78 16.35 -10.15 -9.66
C TYR A 78 17.52 -10.45 -8.72
N TYR A 79 17.46 -10.00 -7.47
CA TYR A 79 18.50 -10.30 -6.48
C TYR A 79 18.58 -11.80 -6.16
N LYS A 80 17.44 -12.47 -6.03
CA LYS A 80 17.37 -13.92 -5.81
C LYS A 80 18.03 -14.70 -6.96
N HIS A 81 17.81 -14.29 -8.21
CA HIS A 81 18.47 -14.91 -9.37
C HIS A 81 19.98 -14.70 -9.41
N LYS A 82 20.49 -13.61 -8.82
CA LYS A 82 21.92 -13.35 -8.64
C LYS A 82 22.54 -14.10 -7.45
N GLY A 83 21.78 -14.96 -6.76
CA GLY A 83 22.26 -15.68 -5.58
C GLY A 83 22.40 -14.81 -4.34
N SER A 84 21.82 -13.61 -4.34
CA SER A 84 21.83 -12.69 -3.20
C SER A 84 20.43 -12.56 -2.60
N GLU A 85 20.30 -12.84 -1.30
CA GLU A 85 19.06 -12.54 -0.59
C GLU A 85 19.08 -11.11 -0.03
N LEU A 86 18.02 -10.35 -0.29
CA LEU A 86 17.86 -9.03 0.28
C LEU A 86 17.55 -9.13 1.78
N SER A 87 18.34 -8.45 2.61
CA SER A 87 18.02 -8.26 4.01
C SER A 87 16.72 -7.48 4.19
N PHE A 88 16.07 -7.64 5.36
CA PHE A 88 14.83 -6.93 5.68
C PHE A 88 14.97 -5.41 5.53
N LEU A 89 16.08 -4.84 6.03
CA LEU A 89 16.38 -3.41 5.91
C LEU A 89 16.42 -2.96 4.44
N LYS A 90 17.08 -3.72 3.56
CA LYS A 90 17.13 -3.40 2.13
C LYS A 90 15.75 -3.50 1.48
N LYS A 91 14.95 -4.50 1.83
CA LYS A 91 13.56 -4.63 1.36
C LYS A 91 12.73 -3.40 1.74
N TRP A 92 12.82 -2.98 3.00
CA TRP A 92 12.11 -1.81 3.49
C TRP A 92 12.55 -0.53 2.77
N LEU A 93 13.85 -0.30 2.60
CA LEU A 93 14.37 0.86 1.88
C LEU A 93 13.91 0.90 0.41
N ILE A 94 13.94 -0.23 -0.29
CA ILE A 94 13.44 -0.31 -1.67
C ILE A 94 11.95 0.00 -1.73
N PHE A 95 11.16 -0.56 -0.81
CA PHE A 95 9.72 -0.33 -0.76
C PHE A 95 9.39 1.15 -0.48
N SER A 96 10.07 1.74 0.51
CA SER A 96 9.98 3.17 0.82
C SER A 96 10.34 4.04 -0.38
N LEU A 97 11.41 3.70 -1.10
CA LEU A 97 11.85 4.44 -2.29
C LEU A 97 10.78 4.39 -3.40
N LEU A 98 10.17 3.23 -3.65
CA LEU A 98 9.08 3.11 -4.63
C LEU A 98 7.90 4.01 -4.28
N ILE A 99 7.51 4.05 -3.00
CA ILE A 99 6.42 4.94 -2.54
C ILE A 99 6.80 6.40 -2.69
N VAL A 100 8.03 6.79 -2.33
CA VAL A 100 8.52 8.16 -2.50
C VAL A 100 8.50 8.56 -3.97
N ILE A 101 8.98 7.70 -4.88
CA ILE A 101 8.94 7.97 -6.32
C ILE A 101 7.49 8.17 -6.79
N CYS A 102 6.57 7.27 -6.42
CA CYS A 102 5.16 7.43 -6.77
C CYS A 102 4.53 8.70 -6.17
N GLY A 103 4.88 9.05 -4.93
CA GLY A 103 4.42 10.27 -4.28
C GLY A 103 4.94 11.52 -4.97
N ILE A 104 6.19 11.53 -5.42
CA ILE A 104 6.76 12.64 -6.20
C ILE A 104 6.06 12.76 -7.56
N LEU A 105 5.88 11.66 -8.28
CA LEU A 105 5.21 11.63 -9.58
C LEU A 105 3.75 12.10 -9.45
N TRP A 106 3.03 11.62 -8.45
CA TRP A 106 1.67 12.08 -8.16
C TRP A 106 1.65 13.55 -7.77
N GLY A 107 2.63 13.99 -6.98
CA GLY A 107 2.85 15.37 -6.61
C GLY A 107 3.05 16.27 -7.83
N MET A 108 3.72 15.82 -8.90
CA MET A 108 3.92 16.63 -10.11
C MET A 108 2.63 16.89 -10.89
N VAL A 109 1.66 15.97 -10.78
CA VAL A 109 0.37 16.07 -11.47
C VAL A 109 -0.70 16.72 -10.58
N SER A 110 -0.50 16.69 -9.26
CA SER A 110 -1.38 17.33 -8.27
C SER A 110 -0.78 18.64 -7.76
N ASN A 111 -1.58 19.53 -7.18
CA ASN A 111 -1.07 20.80 -6.66
C ASN A 111 -0.25 20.67 -5.34
N LEU A 112 0.26 19.47 -5.03
CA LEU A 112 0.94 19.17 -3.76
C LEU A 112 2.23 19.97 -3.55
N TRP A 113 2.86 20.46 -4.63
CA TRP A 113 4.07 21.29 -4.55
C TRP A 113 3.81 22.75 -4.22
N GLN A 114 2.54 23.20 -4.17
CA GLN A 114 2.21 24.58 -3.77
C GLN A 114 2.37 24.80 -2.26
N THR A 115 2.35 23.73 -1.45
CA THR A 115 2.52 23.79 0.00
C THR A 115 4.01 23.83 0.37
N VAL A 116 4.36 24.57 1.43
CA VAL A 116 5.76 24.74 1.84
C VAL A 116 6.42 23.39 2.16
N TRP A 117 7.56 23.12 1.52
CA TRP A 117 8.23 21.82 1.47
C TRP A 117 8.48 21.15 2.84
N TYR A 118 8.65 21.92 3.92
CA TYR A 118 8.90 21.36 5.25
C TYR A 118 7.65 20.71 5.89
N HIS A 119 6.43 21.13 5.52
CA HIS A 119 5.21 20.41 5.92
C HIS A 119 5.17 19.00 5.33
N ASN A 120 5.89 18.78 4.22
CA ASN A 120 5.96 17.48 3.57
C ASN A 120 6.89 16.49 4.29
N LEU A 121 7.71 16.94 5.24
CA LEU A 121 8.58 16.04 6.04
C LEU A 121 7.76 15.09 6.91
N VAL A 122 6.58 15.51 7.37
CA VAL A 122 5.66 14.65 8.11
C VAL A 122 5.20 13.47 7.25
N TYR A 123 5.03 13.66 5.93
CA TYR A 123 4.72 12.57 5.02
C TYR A 123 5.84 11.54 4.91
N LEU A 124 7.11 11.90 5.13
CA LEU A 124 8.20 10.93 5.16
C LEU A 124 8.07 9.96 6.33
N VAL A 125 7.60 10.44 7.49
CA VAL A 125 7.33 9.58 8.66
C VAL A 125 6.18 8.63 8.36
N TYR A 126 5.08 9.12 7.78
CA TYR A 126 3.96 8.28 7.36
C TYR A 126 4.38 7.24 6.30
N ILE A 127 5.13 7.65 5.28
CA ILE A 127 5.67 6.76 4.24
C ILE A 127 6.56 5.69 4.86
N SER A 128 7.44 6.08 5.78
CA SER A 128 8.35 5.17 6.46
C SER A 128 7.61 4.08 7.24
N GLY A 129 6.62 4.48 8.06
CA GLY A 129 5.78 3.55 8.82
C GLY A 129 4.91 2.65 7.94
N PHE A 130 4.27 3.24 6.92
CA PHE A 130 3.48 2.50 5.94
C PHE A 130 4.35 1.47 5.19
N SER A 131 5.53 1.88 4.73
CA SER A 131 6.47 1.01 4.03
C SER A 131 6.96 -0.12 4.92
N LEU A 132 7.20 0.15 6.20
CA LEU A 132 7.61 -0.86 7.18
C LEU A 132 6.51 -1.90 7.35
N PHE A 133 5.26 -1.47 7.52
CA PHE A 133 4.10 -2.36 7.66
C PHE A 133 3.95 -3.29 6.45
N PHE A 134 3.93 -2.76 5.22
CA PHE A 134 3.80 -3.58 4.02
C PHE A 134 5.02 -4.46 3.77
N THR A 135 6.23 -3.98 4.09
CA THR A 135 7.44 -4.81 3.98
C THR A 135 7.38 -5.99 4.95
N ALA A 136 6.98 -5.77 6.20
CA ALA A 136 6.79 -6.81 7.20
C ALA A 136 5.72 -7.82 6.77
N LEU A 137 4.56 -7.34 6.33
CA LEU A 137 3.48 -8.18 5.81
C LEU A 137 3.99 -9.09 4.69
N LEU A 138 4.65 -8.54 3.66
CA LEU A 138 5.18 -9.31 2.53
C LEU A 138 6.33 -10.24 2.93
N HIS A 139 7.15 -9.85 3.90
CA HIS A 139 8.25 -10.67 4.42
C HIS A 139 7.73 -11.92 5.13
N PHE A 140 6.66 -11.81 5.91
CA PHE A 140 6.09 -12.96 6.62
C PHE A 140 5.14 -13.80 5.76
N THR A 141 4.54 -13.22 4.72
CA THR A 141 3.59 -13.91 3.84
C THR A 141 4.25 -14.36 2.53
N ALA A 142 4.39 -13.44 1.55
CA ALA A 142 4.82 -13.73 0.19
C ALA A 142 6.23 -14.34 0.10
N ASP A 143 7.16 -13.92 0.96
CA ASP A 143 8.55 -14.40 0.94
C ASP A 143 8.72 -15.81 1.48
N LYS A 144 7.90 -16.21 2.45
CA LYS A 144 7.93 -17.56 3.03
C LYS A 144 7.26 -18.61 2.16
N VAL A 145 6.56 -18.21 1.10
CA VAL A 145 6.03 -19.14 0.10
C VAL A 145 7.22 -19.77 -0.64
N LYS A 146 7.57 -21.00 -0.23
CA LYS A 146 8.55 -21.86 -0.91
C LYS A 146 8.04 -22.17 -2.31
N GLU A 147 8.81 -21.81 -3.32
CA GLU A 147 8.55 -22.25 -4.68
C GLU A 147 9.09 -23.67 -4.82
N LYS A 148 8.23 -24.62 -5.21
CA LYS A 148 8.71 -25.91 -5.70
C LYS A 148 9.64 -25.61 -6.88
N PRO A 149 10.87 -26.14 -6.91
CA PRO A 149 11.72 -25.97 -8.08
C PRO A 149 10.97 -26.55 -9.28
N VAL A 150 10.81 -25.74 -10.33
CA VAL A 150 10.40 -26.26 -11.64
C VAL A 150 11.60 -27.08 -12.09
N ALA A 151 11.44 -28.41 -12.09
CA ALA A 151 12.43 -29.31 -12.69
C ALA A 151 12.64 -28.83 -14.13
N ARG A 152 13.88 -28.48 -14.46
CA ARG A 152 14.31 -28.25 -15.83
C ARG A 152 14.52 -29.59 -16.52
#